data_AF-A0A2V8Y4U8-F1
#
_entry.id   AF-A0A2V8Y4U8-F1
#
_cell.length_a   1.000
_cell.length_b   1.000
_cell.length_c   1.000
_cell.angle_alpha   90.00
_cell.angle_beta   90.00
_cell.angle_gamma   90.00
#
_symmetry.space_group_name_H-M   'P 1'
#
loop_
_entity.id
_entity.type
_entity.pdbx_description
1 polymer ?
#
loop_
_entity_poly.entity_id
_entity_poly.type
_entity_poly.pdbx_seq_one_letter_code
_entity_poly.pdbx_strand_id
1 'polypeptide(L)'
;MADMLDCIAQADASIKGQIYSFGDKPLVDVSAAGTLRPAPPAVAEERASKYAELQTKLLSLSTNSKQIVAENSGHFIIIDRPDVVIDAIGQVVHSVRNNTKL
;
A
#
# COMPACT_ATOMS: atom_id res chain seq x y z
N MET A 1 -5.58 -0.71 16.92
CA MET A 1 -5.98 0.61 16.40
C MET A 1 -4.83 1.60 16.45
N ALA A 2 -4.07 1.68 17.56
CA ALA A 2 -2.91 2.57 17.65
C ALA A 2 -1.93 2.45 16.46
N ASP A 3 -1.55 1.23 16.07
CA ASP A 3 -0.64 0.99 14.93
C ASP A 3 -1.16 1.51 13.58
N MET A 4 -2.44 1.27 13.26
CA MET A 4 -3.03 1.69 11.99
C MET A 4 -3.24 3.21 11.92
N LEU A 5 -3.58 3.83 13.05
CA LEU A 5 -3.70 5.28 13.15
C LEU A 5 -2.34 5.97 12.97
N ASP A 6 -1.26 5.35 13.44
CA ASP A 6 0.10 5.87 13.24
C ASP A 6 0.53 5.77 11.77
N CYS A 7 0.22 4.66 11.07
CA CYS A 7 0.48 4.54 9.63
C CYS A 7 -0.25 5.60 8.80
N ILE A 8 -1.49 5.94 9.16
CA ILE A 8 -2.27 6.98 8.45
C ILE A 8 -1.64 8.36 8.67
N ALA A 9 -1.24 8.68 9.90
CA ALA A 9 -0.57 9.95 10.19
C ALA A 9 0.78 10.08 9.44
N GLN A 10 1.54 8.99 9.34
CA GLN A 10 2.79 8.95 8.55
C GLN A 10 2.54 9.12 7.05
N ALA A 11 1.48 8.51 6.51
CA ALA A 11 1.07 8.69 5.13
C ALA A 11 0.65 10.15 4.85
N ASP A 12 -0.16 10.74 5.73
CA ASP A 12 -0.57 12.15 5.64
C ASP A 12 0.64 13.09 5.69
N ALA A 13 1.61 12.82 6.56
CA ALA A 13 2.87 13.56 6.64
C ALA A 13 3.73 13.42 5.37
N SER A 14 3.66 12.28 4.68
CA SER A 14 4.38 12.03 3.43
C SER A 14 3.70 12.70 2.23
N ILE A 15 2.37 12.86 2.30
CA ILE A 15 1.59 13.52 1.24
C ILE A 15 1.75 15.04 1.30
N LYS A 16 2.02 15.67 2.46
CA LYS A 16 2.22 17.14 2.65
C LYS A 16 1.24 18.04 1.87
N GLY A 17 0.02 17.57 1.58
CA GLY A 17 -0.97 18.28 0.75
C GLY A 17 -0.62 18.39 -0.74
N GLN A 18 0.40 17.68 -1.22
CA GLN A 18 0.75 17.59 -2.63
C GLN A 18 0.35 16.22 -3.17
N ILE A 19 -0.78 16.19 -3.88
CA ILE A 19 -1.15 15.06 -4.73
C ILE A 19 -0.05 14.89 -5.78
N TYR A 20 0.36 13.63 -6.02
CA TYR A 20 1.45 13.29 -6.94
C TYR A 20 2.82 13.86 -6.55
N SER A 21 3.15 13.86 -5.26
CA SER A 21 4.47 14.33 -4.77
C SER A 21 5.65 13.55 -5.37
N PHE A 22 5.46 12.32 -5.85
CA PHE A 22 6.45 11.54 -6.60
C PHE A 22 6.40 11.78 -8.13
N GLY A 23 5.48 12.62 -8.60
CA GLY A 23 5.25 12.88 -10.01
C GLY A 23 4.78 11.63 -10.74
N ASP A 24 5.60 11.14 -11.65
CA ASP A 24 5.31 9.99 -12.51
C ASP A 24 6.20 8.76 -12.25
N LYS A 25 6.97 8.80 -11.16
CA LYS A 25 7.83 7.68 -10.73
C LYS A 25 6.98 6.45 -10.43
N PRO A 26 7.37 5.25 -10.90
CA PRO A 26 6.63 4.02 -10.63
C PRO A 26 6.52 3.75 -9.13
N LEU A 27 5.29 3.51 -8.66
CA LEU A 27 4.97 3.15 -7.28
C LEU A 27 4.09 1.90 -7.25
N VAL A 28 4.57 0.83 -6.61
CA VAL A 28 3.73 -0.34 -6.31
C VAL A 28 3.49 -0.38 -4.81
N ASP A 29 2.22 -0.28 -4.41
CA ASP A 29 1.78 -0.47 -3.03
C ASP A 29 1.42 -1.94 -2.81
N VAL A 30 2.10 -2.61 -1.87
CA VAL A 30 1.87 -4.03 -1.56
C VAL A 30 1.17 -4.12 -0.21
N SER A 31 -0.09 -4.54 -0.24
CA SER A 31 -0.98 -4.54 0.94
C SER A 31 -1.43 -5.95 1.31
N ALA A 32 -1.67 -6.21 2.59
CA ALA A 32 -2.26 -7.46 3.05
C ALA A 32 -3.77 -7.47 2.75
N ALA A 33 -4.39 -8.64 2.74
CA ALA A 33 -5.84 -8.78 2.57
C ALA A 33 -6.61 -8.40 3.85
N GLY A 34 -6.57 -7.12 4.24
CA GLY A 34 -7.50 -6.36 5.10
C GLY A 34 -7.86 -6.87 6.51
N THR A 35 -7.51 -8.10 6.89
CA THR A 35 -8.07 -8.78 8.07
C THR A 35 -6.96 -9.26 9.00
N LEU A 36 -6.27 -8.30 9.59
CA LEU A 36 -5.10 -8.59 10.42
C LEU A 36 -5.44 -9.31 11.74
N ARG A 37 -6.68 -9.22 12.25
CA ARG A 37 -7.16 -9.94 13.45
C ARG A 37 -8.69 -10.05 13.49
N PRO A 38 -9.26 -11.13 14.06
CA PRO A 38 -10.68 -11.20 14.39
C PRO A 38 -11.11 -10.01 15.25
N ALA A 39 -12.27 -9.44 14.94
CA ALA A 39 -12.87 -8.33 15.67
C ALA A 39 -14.40 -8.36 15.55
N PRO A 40 -15.15 -7.71 16.46
CA PRO A 40 -16.59 -7.49 16.27
C PRO A 40 -16.90 -6.82 14.92
N PRO A 41 -18.04 -7.10 14.28
CA PRO A 41 -18.32 -6.66 12.90
C PRO A 41 -18.10 -5.17 12.65
N ALA A 42 -18.64 -4.29 13.50
CA ALA A 42 -18.47 -2.84 13.35
C ALA A 42 -16.99 -2.41 13.40
N VAL A 43 -16.19 -3.05 14.27
CA VAL A 43 -14.76 -2.77 14.41
C VAL A 43 -13.95 -3.33 13.23
N ALA A 44 -14.37 -4.46 12.66
CA ALA A 44 -13.76 -5.03 11.47
C ALA A 44 -14.01 -4.15 10.23
N GLU A 45 -15.24 -3.65 10.09
CA GLU A 45 -15.64 -2.74 9.02
C GLU A 45 -14.89 -1.40 9.09
N GLU A 46 -14.81 -0.79 10.28
CA GLU A 46 -14.04 0.45 10.48
C GLU A 46 -12.56 0.26 10.11
N ARG A 47 -11.94 -0.85 10.53
CA ARG A 47 -10.55 -1.15 10.17
C ARG A 47 -10.36 -1.36 8.68
N ALA A 48 -11.26 -2.09 8.03
CA ALA A 48 -11.19 -2.31 6.59
C ALA A 48 -11.29 -1.00 5.83
N SER A 49 -12.20 -0.11 6.25
CA SER A 49 -12.37 1.23 5.67
C SER A 49 -11.12 2.08 5.85
N LYS A 50 -10.56 2.15 7.07
CA LYS A 50 -9.32 2.89 7.35
C LYS A 50 -8.11 2.34 6.60
N TYR A 51 -8.03 1.02 6.46
CA TYR A 51 -6.97 0.37 5.70
C TYR A 51 -7.07 0.71 4.20
N ALA A 52 -8.27 0.68 3.62
CA ALA A 52 -8.53 1.06 2.24
C ALA A 52 -8.25 2.56 1.99
N GLU A 53 -8.59 3.43 2.94
CA GLU A 53 -8.26 4.86 2.90
C GLU A 53 -6.74 5.06 2.82
N LEU A 54 -5.97 4.33 3.64
CA LEU A 54 -4.50 4.38 3.61
C LEU A 54 -3.95 3.96 2.25
N GLN A 55 -4.41 2.84 1.68
CA GLN A 55 -3.90 2.37 0.38
C GLN A 55 -4.21 3.40 -0.72
N THR A 56 -5.41 3.97 -0.70
CA THR A 56 -5.82 5.03 -1.64
C THR A 56 -4.92 6.27 -1.53
N LYS A 57 -4.60 6.68 -0.29
CA LYS A 57 -3.67 7.78 -0.02
C LYS A 57 -2.27 7.49 -0.56
N LEU A 58 -1.74 6.28 -0.36
CA LEU A 58 -0.44 5.88 -0.89
C LEU A 58 -0.40 5.89 -2.41
N LEU A 59 -1.44 5.38 -3.08
CA LEU A 59 -1.54 5.42 -4.54
C LEU A 59 -1.53 6.84 -5.10
N SER A 60 -2.08 7.81 -4.36
CA SER A 60 -2.11 9.22 -4.79
C SER A 60 -0.74 9.91 -4.81
N LEU A 61 0.31 9.28 -4.27
CA LEU A 61 1.67 9.82 -4.29
C LEU A 61 2.27 9.87 -5.70
N SER A 62 1.79 9.04 -6.63
CA SER A 62 2.28 9.00 -8.02
C SER A 62 1.15 8.88 -9.02
N THR A 63 1.33 9.49 -10.20
CA THR A 63 0.46 9.29 -11.38
C THR A 63 0.69 7.94 -12.07
N ASN A 64 1.75 7.23 -11.69
CA ASN A 64 2.12 5.91 -12.19
C ASN A 64 2.18 4.94 -11.00
N SER A 65 1.02 4.65 -10.41
CA SER A 65 0.89 3.81 -9.24
C SER A 65 -0.10 2.67 -9.45
N LYS A 66 0.11 1.56 -8.72
CA LYS A 66 -0.88 0.50 -8.58
C LYS A 66 -0.73 -0.23 -7.26
N GLN A 67 -1.81 -0.89 -6.84
CA GLN A 67 -1.83 -1.71 -5.64
C GLN A 67 -1.80 -3.19 -6.01
N ILE A 68 -1.06 -3.99 -5.26
CA ILE A 68 -1.10 -5.44 -5.28
C ILE A 68 -1.53 -5.93 -3.90
N VAL A 69 -2.65 -6.67 -3.85
CA VAL A 69 -3.11 -7.30 -2.62
C VAL A 69 -2.43 -8.67 -2.49
N ALA A 70 -1.61 -8.83 -1.47
CA ALA A 70 -0.98 -10.09 -1.10
C ALA A 70 -1.99 -10.96 -0.34
N GLU A 71 -2.84 -11.67 -1.08
CA GLU A 71 -3.77 -12.63 -0.50
C GLU A 71 -3.04 -13.67 0.36
N ASN A 72 -3.73 -14.15 1.40
CA ASN A 72 -3.19 -15.11 2.37
C ASN A 72 -1.92 -14.63 3.09
N SER A 73 -1.83 -13.32 3.39
CA SER A 73 -0.75 -12.74 4.18
C SER A 73 -1.28 -11.90 5.36
N GLY A 74 -0.49 -11.85 6.43
CA GLY A 74 -0.67 -10.93 7.55
C GLY A 74 0.12 -9.64 7.36
N HIS A 75 0.46 -8.98 8.47
CA HIS A 75 1.20 -7.71 8.45
C HIS A 75 2.60 -7.86 7.84
N PHE A 76 3.26 -8.99 8.09
CA PHE A 76 4.61 -9.26 7.60
C PHE A 76 4.59 -9.94 6.22
N ILE A 77 4.10 -9.22 5.22
CA ILE A 77 3.99 -9.71 3.82
C ILE A 77 5.33 -10.22 3.29
N ILE A 78 6.45 -9.60 3.69
CA ILE A 78 7.80 -10.04 3.32
C ILE A 78 8.13 -11.46 3.78
N ILE A 79 7.47 -11.95 4.84
CA ILE A 79 7.61 -13.32 5.36
C ILE A 79 6.56 -14.23 4.70
N ASP A 80 5.30 -13.80 4.69
CA ASP A 80 4.19 -14.64 4.26
C ASP A 80 4.12 -14.81 2.72
N ARG A 81 4.42 -13.74 1.98
CA ARG A 81 4.33 -13.64 0.51
C ARG A 81 5.56 -12.92 -0.09
N PRO A 82 6.78 -13.45 0.13
CA PRO A 82 8.00 -12.86 -0.43
C PRO A 82 7.97 -12.81 -1.96
N ASP A 83 7.26 -13.74 -2.61
CA ASP A 83 7.06 -13.78 -4.05
C ASP A 83 6.41 -12.50 -4.58
N VAL A 84 5.35 -12.02 -3.92
CA VAL A 84 4.64 -10.80 -4.32
C VAL A 84 5.53 -9.57 -4.16
N VAL A 85 6.32 -9.52 -3.10
CA VAL A 85 7.25 -8.41 -2.84
C VAL A 85 8.37 -8.37 -3.88
N ILE A 86 8.95 -9.53 -4.20
CA ILE A 86 10.00 -9.64 -5.23
C ILE A 86 9.46 -9.20 -6.60
N ASP A 87 8.26 -9.64 -6.96
CA ASP A 87 7.63 -9.25 -8.22
C ASP A 87 7.34 -7.74 -8.28
N ALA A 88 6.79 -7.16 -7.21
CA ALA A 88 6.55 -5.71 -7.12
C ALA A 88 7.83 -4.90 -7.31
N ILE A 89 8.93 -5.30 -6.68
CA ILE A 89 10.25 -4.67 -6.87
C ILE A 89 10.70 -4.82 -8.33
N GLY A 90 10.54 -6.02 -8.90
CA GLY A 90 10.87 -6.29 -10.30
C GLY A 90 10.15 -5.37 -11.27
N GLN A 91 8.86 -5.13 -11.06
CA GLN A 91 8.04 -4.24 -11.89
C GLN A 91 8.52 -2.78 -11.84
N VAL A 92 8.81 -2.26 -10.65
CA VAL A 92 9.36 -0.91 -10.48
C VAL A 92 10.72 -0.78 -11.17
N VAL A 93 11.62 -1.73 -10.94
CA VAL A 93 12.95 -1.73 -11.56
C VAL A 93 12.87 -1.82 -13.08
N HIS A 94 11.98 -2.66 -13.61
CA HIS A 94 11.74 -2.78 -15.05
C HIS A 94 11.22 -1.47 -15.64
N SER A 95 10.22 -0.86 -15.03
CA SER A 95 9.64 0.43 -15.44
C SER A 95 10.71 1.52 -15.51
N VAL A 96 11.57 1.64 -14.48
CA VAL A 96 12.66 2.62 -14.47
C VAL A 96 13.71 2.34 -15.55
N ARG A 97 14.15 1.07 -15.69
CA ARG A 97 15.21 0.71 -16.63
C ARG A 97 14.79 0.85 -18.10
N ASN A 98 13.52 0.60 -18.40
CA ASN A 98 12.99 0.62 -19.76
C ASN A 98 12.18 1.89 -20.08
N ASN A 99 12.04 2.80 -19.12
CA ASN A 99 11.25 4.02 -19.24
C ASN A 99 9.79 3.75 -19.66
N THR A 100 9.18 2.72 -19.05
CA THR A 100 7.79 2.31 -19.29
C THR A 100 6.91 2.63 -18.08
N LYS A 101 5.58 2.69 -18.24
CA LYS A 101 4.64 2.75 -17.12
C LYS A 101 4.46 1.36 -16.47
N LEU A 102 3.94 1.34 -15.24
CA LEU A 102 3.60 0.12 -14.49
C LEU A 102 2.40 -0.62 -15.08
#